data_AF-A0A7J5EJ49-F1
#
_entry.id   AF-A0A7J5EJ49-F1
#
_cell.length_a   1.000
_cell.length_b   1.000
_cell.length_c   1.000
_cell.angle_alpha   90.00
_cell.angle_beta   90.00
_cell.angle_gamma   90.00
#
_symmetry.space_group_name_H-M   'P 1'
#
loop_
_entity.id
_entity.type
_entity.pdbx_description
1 polymer ?
#
loop_
_entity_poly.entity_id
_entity_poly.type
_entity_poly.pdbx_seq_one_letter_code
_entity_poly.pdbx_strand_id
1 'polypeptide(L)'
;MTLAAADQLTAEGSALFQQHEYAAAMARFERAVAIYPSHHQAWKGLGHCLLCLARPQDAARAFDKAIGLRPDSATALWGGALAHADLGHRIVAQNYLKRVLALQPTWVELALSVPALASFLQLSAKAGDLLRVALGAYSARTYRHATDASRAIDVARFADEPEHGLVTYASLGLSNVEWPDGRPRLEVLLATAQDSAAAPWIVANAVFHVMDSGFYPAPGTMVRDLVAVINAGELSRRLPHAYFTVPKRWGLRLPLDEGPPAITLTMVVPVSEAEYQYWKAHGDQALEARFAGATMEPADLKRASVV
;
A
#
# COMPACT_ATOMS: atom_id res chain seq x y z
N MET A 1 3.97 28.74 -26.88
CA MET A 1 2.63 28.69 -26.26
C MET A 1 2.78 29.24 -24.85
N THR A 2 2.07 30.33 -24.52
CA THR A 2 2.46 31.22 -23.42
C THR A 2 1.78 30.84 -22.10
N LEU A 3 2.58 30.83 -21.01
CA LEU A 3 2.11 30.67 -19.64
C LEU A 3 0.97 31.68 -19.32
N ALA A 4 1.12 32.93 -19.76
CA ALA A 4 0.11 33.98 -19.55
C ALA A 4 -1.28 33.64 -20.12
N ALA A 5 -1.35 32.97 -21.28
CA ALA A 5 -2.63 32.55 -21.85
C ALA A 5 -3.27 31.42 -21.02
N ALA A 6 -2.45 30.49 -20.50
CA ALA A 6 -2.92 29.44 -19.61
C ALA A 6 -3.35 30.01 -18.24
N ASP A 7 -2.65 31.01 -17.70
CA ASP A 7 -3.02 31.73 -16.48
C ASP A 7 -4.39 32.39 -16.64
N GLN A 8 -4.62 33.10 -17.75
CA GLN A 8 -5.91 33.73 -18.03
C GLN A 8 -7.04 32.70 -18.10
N LEU A 9 -6.86 31.63 -18.87
CA LEU A 9 -7.86 30.57 -18.97
C LEU A 9 -8.11 29.88 -17.61
N THR A 10 -7.07 29.71 -16.80
CA THR A 10 -7.19 29.16 -15.44
C THR A 10 -8.00 30.09 -14.53
N ALA A 11 -7.79 31.41 -14.63
CA ALA A 11 -8.55 32.40 -13.87
C ALA A 11 -10.02 32.42 -14.30
N GLU A 12 -10.31 32.41 -15.61
CA GLU A 12 -11.66 32.29 -16.15
C GLU A 12 -12.34 31.00 -15.69
N GLY A 13 -11.65 29.86 -15.78
CA GLY A 13 -12.15 28.58 -15.30
C GLY A 13 -12.44 28.58 -13.81
N SER A 14 -11.61 29.24 -13.01
CA SER A 14 -11.83 29.38 -11.56
C SER A 14 -13.05 30.24 -11.26
N ALA A 15 -13.27 31.33 -11.99
CA ALA A 15 -14.45 32.17 -11.82
C ALA A 15 -15.75 31.41 -12.16
N LEU A 16 -15.76 30.65 -13.26
CA LEU A 16 -16.88 29.79 -13.63
C LEU A 16 -17.13 28.68 -12.61
N PHE A 17 -16.07 28.09 -12.06
CA PHE A 17 -16.20 27.07 -11.01
C PHE A 17 -16.89 27.62 -9.75
N GLN A 18 -16.56 28.85 -9.33
CA GLN A 18 -17.22 29.52 -8.20
C GLN A 18 -18.71 29.84 -8.48
N GLN A 19 -19.09 29.93 -9.76
CA GLN A 19 -20.47 30.10 -10.19
C GLN A 19 -21.21 28.76 -10.37
N HIS A 20 -20.57 27.64 -10.00
CA HIS A 20 -21.06 26.27 -10.19
C HIS A 20 -21.26 25.88 -11.66
N GLU A 21 -20.68 26.62 -12.62
CA GLU A 21 -20.71 26.31 -14.04
C GLU A 21 -19.61 25.31 -14.41
N TYR A 22 -19.68 24.10 -13.85
CA TYR A 22 -18.59 23.12 -13.89
C TYR A 22 -18.17 22.70 -15.31
N ALA A 23 -19.13 22.54 -16.23
CA ALA A 23 -18.84 22.18 -17.62
C ALA A 23 -18.10 23.31 -18.37
N ALA A 24 -18.49 24.57 -18.14
CA ALA A 24 -17.82 25.72 -18.74
C ALA A 24 -16.43 25.92 -18.13
N ALA A 25 -16.30 25.76 -16.81
CA ALA A 25 -15.02 25.80 -16.11
C ALA A 25 -14.06 24.72 -16.62
N MET A 26 -14.55 23.48 -16.77
CA MET A 26 -13.80 22.35 -17.33
C MET A 26 -13.22 22.71 -18.71
N ALA A 27 -14.03 23.25 -19.62
CA ALA A 27 -13.58 23.63 -20.96
C ALA A 27 -12.44 24.69 -20.94
N ARG A 28 -12.45 25.61 -19.97
CA ARG A 28 -11.36 26.58 -19.79
C ARG A 28 -10.09 25.91 -19.27
N PHE A 29 -10.21 25.05 -18.26
CA PHE A 29 -9.06 24.30 -17.75
C PHE A 29 -8.47 23.34 -18.79
N GLU A 30 -9.29 22.66 -19.58
CA GLU A 30 -8.85 21.81 -20.70
C GLU A 30 -8.05 22.60 -21.74
N ARG A 31 -8.51 23.80 -22.12
CA ARG A 31 -7.72 24.68 -23.00
C ARG A 31 -6.43 25.13 -22.33
N ALA A 32 -6.44 25.45 -21.04
CA ALA A 32 -5.24 25.87 -20.31
C ALA A 32 -4.17 24.76 -20.30
N VAL A 33 -4.55 23.51 -20.01
CA VAL A 33 -3.60 22.38 -20.01
C VAL A 33 -3.18 21.96 -21.41
N ALA A 34 -4.01 22.17 -22.43
CA ALA A 34 -3.62 21.94 -23.83
C ALA A 34 -2.56 22.96 -24.30
N ILE A 35 -2.66 24.22 -23.84
CA ILE A 35 -1.71 25.29 -24.19
C ILE A 35 -0.43 25.21 -23.37
N TYR A 36 -0.55 24.88 -22.08
CA TYR A 36 0.58 24.75 -21.17
C TYR A 36 0.42 23.49 -20.30
N PRO A 37 0.88 22.31 -20.79
CA PRO A 37 0.73 21.04 -20.08
C PRO A 37 1.38 20.98 -18.70
N SER A 38 2.31 21.88 -18.39
CA SER A 38 2.95 21.97 -17.07
C SER A 38 2.21 22.90 -16.10
N HIS A 39 0.95 23.30 -16.39
CA HIS A 39 0.17 24.19 -15.55
C HIS A 39 -0.49 23.47 -14.36
N HIS A 40 0.21 23.41 -13.22
CA HIS A 40 -0.29 22.73 -12.02
C HIS A 40 -1.72 23.16 -11.61
N GLN A 41 -2.00 24.46 -11.56
CA GLN A 41 -3.31 24.96 -11.11
C GLN A 41 -4.45 24.61 -12.09
N ALA A 42 -4.15 24.52 -13.39
CA ALA A 42 -5.17 24.17 -14.38
C ALA A 42 -5.51 22.68 -14.29
N TRP A 43 -4.52 21.80 -14.14
CA TRP A 43 -4.76 20.38 -13.89
C TRP A 43 -5.57 20.15 -12.60
N LYS A 44 -5.24 20.87 -11.53
CA LYS A 44 -6.00 20.80 -10.28
C LYS A 44 -7.44 21.29 -10.46
N GLY A 45 -7.64 22.43 -11.12
CA GLY A 45 -8.97 22.98 -11.43
C GLY A 45 -9.80 22.04 -12.30
N LEU A 46 -9.18 21.43 -13.31
CA LEU A 46 -9.77 20.39 -14.14
C LEU A 46 -10.23 19.20 -13.30
N GLY A 47 -9.38 18.70 -12.40
CA GLY A 47 -9.72 17.60 -11.49
C GLY A 47 -10.94 17.91 -10.62
N HIS A 48 -11.03 19.13 -10.04
CA HIS A 48 -12.20 19.53 -9.26
C HIS A 48 -13.47 19.59 -10.11
N CYS A 49 -13.42 20.14 -11.33
CA CYS A 49 -14.57 20.16 -12.23
C CYS A 49 -15.04 18.74 -12.54
N LEU A 50 -14.11 17.83 -12.81
CA LEU A 50 -14.41 16.44 -13.15
C LEU A 50 -15.05 15.68 -11.96
N LEU A 51 -14.63 15.95 -10.72
CA LEU A 51 -15.33 15.43 -9.54
C LEU A 51 -16.77 15.96 -9.44
N CYS A 52 -16.96 17.27 -9.59
CA CYS A 52 -18.30 17.89 -9.57
C CYS A 52 -19.21 17.37 -10.69
N LEU A 53 -18.63 16.91 -11.79
CA LEU A 53 -19.32 16.32 -12.94
C LEU A 53 -19.42 14.79 -12.86
N ALA A 54 -19.11 14.17 -11.72
CA ALA A 54 -19.16 12.72 -11.49
C ALA A 54 -18.31 11.90 -12.48
N ARG A 55 -17.12 12.40 -12.84
CA ARG A 55 -16.12 11.73 -13.69
C ARG A 55 -14.85 11.39 -12.91
N PRO A 56 -14.91 10.46 -11.92
CA PRO A 56 -13.80 10.22 -11.01
C PRO A 56 -12.54 9.63 -11.70
N GLN A 57 -12.70 8.83 -12.76
CA GLN A 57 -11.56 8.30 -13.54
C GLN A 57 -10.73 9.43 -14.18
N ASP A 58 -11.41 10.42 -14.75
CA ASP A 58 -10.76 11.56 -15.38
C ASP A 58 -10.18 12.51 -14.33
N ALA A 59 -10.92 12.70 -13.23
CA ALA A 59 -10.47 13.52 -12.11
C ALA A 59 -9.17 12.97 -11.51
N ALA A 60 -9.09 11.66 -11.26
CA ALA A 60 -7.89 10.99 -10.77
C ALA A 60 -6.69 11.29 -11.68
N ARG A 61 -6.83 11.11 -13.00
CA ARG A 61 -5.78 11.44 -13.98
C ARG A 61 -5.36 12.91 -13.91
N ALA A 62 -6.31 13.83 -13.77
CA ALA A 62 -6.02 15.27 -13.68
C ALA A 62 -5.28 15.62 -12.38
N PHE A 63 -5.69 15.05 -11.25
CA PHE A 63 -5.00 15.23 -9.97
C PHE A 63 -3.61 14.60 -9.96
N ASP A 64 -3.44 13.40 -10.53
CA ASP A 64 -2.13 12.76 -10.65
C ASP A 64 -1.15 13.62 -11.44
N LYS A 65 -1.61 14.25 -12.53
CA LYS A 65 -0.83 15.24 -13.28
C LYS A 65 -0.51 16.46 -12.44
N ALA A 66 -1.49 17.01 -11.72
CA ALA A 66 -1.27 18.15 -10.83
C ALA A 66 -0.24 17.83 -9.73
N ILE A 67 -0.33 16.65 -9.10
CA ILE A 67 0.57 16.17 -8.05
C ILE A 67 1.98 15.90 -8.60
N GLY A 68 2.09 15.36 -9.82
CA GLY A 68 3.38 15.17 -10.48
C GLY A 68 4.10 16.49 -10.76
N LEU A 69 3.36 17.56 -11.06
CA LEU A 69 3.91 18.91 -11.26
C LEU A 69 4.22 19.62 -9.94
N ARG A 70 3.43 19.39 -8.90
CA ARG A 70 3.61 19.98 -7.56
C ARG A 70 3.26 18.95 -6.48
N PRO A 71 4.26 18.18 -6.00
CA PRO A 71 4.03 17.08 -5.05
C PRO A 71 3.55 17.52 -3.66
N ASP A 72 3.71 18.79 -3.29
CA ASP A 72 3.35 19.38 -2.00
C ASP A 72 2.01 20.13 -2.02
N SER A 73 1.22 19.98 -3.09
CA SER A 73 -0.11 20.59 -3.18
C SER A 73 -1.14 19.80 -2.38
N ALA A 74 -1.36 20.16 -1.12
CA ALA A 74 -2.33 19.50 -0.23
C ALA A 74 -3.75 19.44 -0.84
N THR A 75 -4.18 20.50 -1.54
CA THR A 75 -5.48 20.52 -2.23
C THR A 75 -5.56 19.54 -3.41
N ALA A 76 -4.49 19.39 -4.20
CA ALA A 76 -4.46 18.41 -5.28
C ALA A 76 -4.40 16.97 -4.74
N LEU A 77 -3.63 16.74 -3.67
CA LEU A 77 -3.59 15.46 -2.96
C LEU A 77 -4.94 15.08 -2.36
N TRP A 78 -5.65 16.05 -1.78
CA TRP A 78 -7.00 15.85 -1.25
C TRP A 78 -8.00 15.49 -2.35
N GLY A 79 -8.05 16.27 -3.44
CA GLY A 79 -8.91 15.97 -4.59
C GLY A 79 -8.58 14.61 -5.22
N GLY A 80 -7.29 14.30 -5.35
CA GLY A 80 -6.83 12.98 -5.79
C GLY A 80 -7.28 11.87 -4.84
N ALA A 81 -7.15 12.06 -3.53
CA ALA A 81 -7.57 11.06 -2.54
C ALA A 81 -9.07 10.75 -2.67
N LEU A 82 -9.90 11.77 -2.86
CA LEU A 82 -11.34 11.61 -3.12
C LEU A 82 -11.61 10.86 -4.42
N ALA A 83 -10.99 11.30 -5.54
CA ALA A 83 -11.16 10.65 -6.83
C ALA A 83 -10.76 9.16 -6.78
N HIS A 84 -9.65 8.85 -6.13
CA HIS A 84 -9.20 7.46 -5.95
C HIS A 84 -10.08 6.67 -4.98
N ALA A 85 -10.66 7.32 -3.96
CA ALA A 85 -11.62 6.68 -3.06
C ALA A 85 -12.88 6.25 -3.82
N ASP A 86 -13.43 7.13 -4.67
CA ASP A 86 -14.61 6.86 -5.50
C ASP A 86 -14.38 5.72 -6.50
N LEU A 87 -13.13 5.58 -6.98
CA LEU A 87 -12.71 4.48 -7.87
C LEU A 87 -12.44 3.17 -7.13
N GLY A 88 -12.44 3.16 -5.79
CA GLY A 88 -11.98 2.02 -5.01
C GLY A 88 -10.46 1.79 -5.06
N HIS A 89 -9.68 2.76 -5.54
CA HIS A 89 -8.21 2.76 -5.48
C HIS A 89 -7.71 3.10 -4.06
N ARG A 90 -8.13 2.31 -3.08
CA ARG A 90 -8.04 2.59 -1.64
C ARG A 90 -6.63 2.92 -1.15
N ILE A 91 -5.63 2.19 -1.63
CA ILE A 91 -4.23 2.39 -1.22
C ILE A 91 -3.69 3.71 -1.74
N VAL A 92 -4.02 4.09 -2.97
CA VAL A 92 -3.62 5.39 -3.51
C VAL A 92 -4.31 6.51 -2.73
N ALA A 93 -5.61 6.36 -2.45
CA ALA A 93 -6.36 7.31 -1.64
C ALA A 93 -5.76 7.48 -0.23
N GLN A 94 -5.44 6.38 0.45
CA GLN A 94 -4.77 6.37 1.75
C GLN A 94 -3.41 7.09 1.68
N ASN A 95 -2.60 6.80 0.67
CA ASN A 95 -1.28 7.41 0.50
C ASN A 95 -1.34 8.92 0.24
N TYR A 96 -2.32 9.35 -0.56
CA TYR A 96 -2.55 10.77 -0.79
C TYR A 96 -3.05 11.45 0.48
N LEU A 97 -3.99 10.84 1.19
CA LEU A 97 -4.50 11.35 2.46
C LEU A 97 -3.40 11.46 3.52
N LYS A 98 -2.53 10.45 3.65
CA LYS A 98 -1.36 10.50 4.53
C LYS A 98 -0.47 11.70 4.22
N ARG A 99 -0.23 11.97 2.93
CA ARG A 99 0.55 13.15 2.50
C ARG A 99 -0.18 14.46 2.79
N VAL A 100 -1.51 14.50 2.64
CA VAL A 100 -2.32 15.66 3.06
C VAL A 100 -2.09 15.94 4.54
N LEU A 101 -2.24 14.94 5.40
CA LEU A 101 -2.11 15.12 6.85
C LEU A 101 -0.68 15.45 7.28
N ALA A 102 0.33 15.03 6.52
CA ALA A 102 1.72 15.48 6.75
C ALA A 102 1.92 16.97 6.41
N LEU A 103 1.26 17.48 5.38
CA LEU A 103 1.36 18.88 4.94
C LEU A 103 0.41 19.81 5.73
N GLN A 104 -0.74 19.29 6.13
CA GLN A 104 -1.83 20.02 6.78
C GLN A 104 -2.42 19.14 7.91
N PRO A 105 -1.73 18.98 9.05
CA PRO A 105 -2.21 18.13 10.15
C PRO A 105 -3.58 18.52 10.70
N THR A 106 -3.95 19.80 10.61
CA THR A 106 -5.25 20.32 11.04
C THR A 106 -6.42 19.83 10.19
N TRP A 107 -6.16 19.23 9.03
CA TRP A 107 -7.21 18.67 8.16
C TRP A 107 -7.65 17.26 8.59
N VAL A 108 -7.13 16.73 9.69
CA VAL A 108 -7.55 15.41 10.21
C VAL A 108 -9.06 15.37 10.51
N GLU A 109 -9.61 16.42 11.12
CA GLU A 109 -11.05 16.48 11.40
C GLU A 109 -11.87 16.55 10.11
N LEU A 110 -11.39 17.31 9.12
CA LEU A 110 -12.01 17.35 7.80
C LEU A 110 -12.00 15.96 7.15
N ALA A 111 -10.87 15.25 7.20
CA ALA A 111 -10.74 13.89 6.68
C ALA A 111 -11.70 12.90 7.35
N LEU A 112 -11.87 13.00 8.68
CA LEU A 112 -12.79 12.18 9.44
C LEU A 112 -14.26 12.50 9.14
N SER A 113 -14.56 13.76 8.79
CA SER A 113 -15.92 14.16 8.39
C SER A 113 -16.33 13.72 6.98
N VAL A 114 -15.39 13.28 6.14
CA VAL A 114 -15.69 12.78 4.78
C VAL A 114 -15.74 11.25 4.81
N PRO A 115 -16.92 10.61 4.66
CA PRO A 115 -17.06 9.16 4.82
C PRO A 115 -16.12 8.35 3.91
N ALA A 116 -15.93 8.81 2.67
CA ALA A 116 -15.05 8.17 1.70
C ALA A 116 -13.58 8.10 2.19
N LEU A 117 -13.12 9.08 2.98
CA LEU A 117 -11.74 9.16 3.48
C LEU A 117 -11.58 8.63 4.90
N ALA A 118 -12.59 8.84 5.76
CA ALA A 118 -12.58 8.45 7.15
C ALA A 118 -12.30 6.95 7.35
N SER A 119 -12.87 6.11 6.48
CA SER A 119 -12.67 4.66 6.52
C SER A 119 -11.19 4.24 6.43
N PHE A 120 -10.39 4.92 5.60
CA PHE A 120 -8.97 4.62 5.44
C PHE A 120 -8.15 5.00 6.67
N LEU A 121 -8.48 6.12 7.31
CA LEU A 121 -7.79 6.56 8.53
C LEU A 121 -8.07 5.61 9.69
N GLN A 122 -9.35 5.23 9.86
CA GLN A 122 -9.78 4.35 10.94
C GLN A 122 -9.17 2.96 10.80
N LEU A 123 -9.18 2.36 9.60
CA LEU A 123 -8.63 1.03 9.38
C LEU A 123 -7.11 0.99 9.56
N SER A 124 -6.39 1.97 9.02
CA SER A 124 -4.92 2.02 9.13
C SER A 124 -4.48 2.21 10.58
N ALA A 125 -5.16 3.10 11.32
CA ALA A 125 -4.90 3.30 12.74
C ALA A 125 -5.22 2.03 13.54
N LYS A 126 -6.38 1.41 13.28
CA LYS A 126 -6.78 0.16 13.91
C LYS A 126 -5.77 -0.96 13.69
N ALA A 127 -5.30 -1.17 12.46
CA ALA A 127 -4.29 -2.18 12.16
C ALA A 127 -2.96 -1.92 12.90
N GLY A 128 -2.50 -0.66 12.94
CA GLY A 128 -1.32 -0.27 13.69
C GLY A 128 -1.45 -0.48 15.20
N ASP A 129 -2.61 -0.17 15.77
CA ASP A 129 -2.88 -0.38 17.20
C ASP A 129 -2.98 -1.86 17.56
N LEU A 130 -3.65 -2.67 16.72
CA LEU A 130 -3.72 -4.13 16.88
C LEU A 130 -2.32 -4.74 16.86
N LEU A 131 -1.47 -4.34 15.91
CA LEU A 131 -0.08 -4.79 15.85
C LEU A 131 0.74 -4.31 17.06
N ARG A 132 0.50 -3.10 17.56
CA ARG A 132 1.17 -2.59 18.76
C ARG A 132 0.80 -3.38 20.01
N VAL A 133 -0.47 -3.78 20.13
CA VAL A 133 -0.94 -4.63 21.23
C VAL A 133 -0.37 -6.04 21.10
N ALA A 134 -0.32 -6.58 19.87
CA ALA A 134 0.14 -7.94 19.62
C ALA A 134 1.65 -8.12 19.71
N LEU A 135 2.44 -7.11 19.29
CA LEU A 135 3.88 -7.20 19.06
C LEU A 135 4.68 -6.08 19.75
N GLY A 136 4.04 -5.23 20.54
CA GLY A 136 4.71 -4.12 21.22
C GLY A 136 5.03 -2.91 20.33
N ALA A 137 5.95 -2.07 20.81
CA ALA A 137 6.29 -0.80 20.15
C ALA A 137 7.09 -1.02 18.86
N TYR A 138 6.77 -0.22 17.83
CA TYR A 138 7.47 -0.29 16.54
C TYR A 138 7.89 1.08 16.02
N SER A 139 8.88 1.05 15.14
CA SER A 139 9.18 2.13 14.19
C SER A 139 8.62 1.76 12.81
N ALA A 140 8.29 2.72 11.96
CA ALA A 140 7.79 2.44 10.61
C ALA A 140 8.53 3.25 9.55
N ARG A 141 8.67 2.67 8.35
CA ARG A 141 9.23 3.35 7.17
C ARG A 141 8.33 3.12 5.97
N THR A 142 8.23 4.12 5.10
CA THR A 142 7.43 4.03 3.87
C THR A 142 8.26 3.47 2.72
N TYR A 143 7.74 2.44 2.07
CA TYR A 143 8.29 1.80 0.88
C TYR A 143 7.39 2.13 -0.32
N ARG A 144 7.97 2.45 -1.47
CA ARG A 144 7.24 2.86 -2.68
C ARG A 144 7.25 1.76 -3.71
N HIS A 145 6.16 1.65 -4.46
CA HIS A 145 6.08 0.75 -5.58
C HIS A 145 7.07 1.14 -6.68
N ALA A 146 7.67 0.16 -7.36
CA ALA A 146 8.78 0.38 -8.28
C ALA A 146 8.38 1.22 -9.52
N THR A 147 7.15 1.06 -10.00
CA THR A 147 6.66 1.70 -11.23
C THR A 147 5.51 2.69 -11.01
N ASP A 148 4.98 2.77 -9.79
CA ASP A 148 3.84 3.63 -9.46
C ASP A 148 4.09 4.39 -8.14
N ALA A 149 4.63 5.60 -8.24
CA ALA A 149 4.96 6.40 -7.06
C ALA A 149 3.74 6.83 -6.22
N SER A 150 2.51 6.66 -6.74
CA SER A 150 1.27 6.89 -5.99
C SER A 150 0.97 5.77 -4.99
N ARG A 151 1.54 4.59 -5.22
CA ARG A 151 1.42 3.42 -4.34
C ARG A 151 2.64 3.34 -3.43
N ALA A 152 2.37 3.35 -2.14
CA ALA A 152 3.33 3.11 -1.09
C ALA A 152 2.70 2.31 0.04
N ILE A 153 3.53 1.66 0.84
CA ILE A 153 3.12 0.94 2.04
C ILE A 153 4.09 1.28 3.17
N ASP A 154 3.57 1.42 4.38
CA ASP A 154 4.43 1.49 5.55
C ASP A 154 4.78 0.07 6.01
N VAL A 155 6.04 -0.13 6.40
CA VAL A 155 6.49 -1.37 7.03
C VAL A 155 6.98 -1.03 8.43
N ALA A 156 6.28 -1.57 9.42
CA ALA A 156 6.64 -1.54 10.83
C ALA A 156 7.79 -2.50 11.11
N ARG A 157 8.68 -2.13 12.04
CA ARG A 157 9.77 -2.94 12.58
C ARG A 157 9.62 -3.03 14.09
N PHE A 158 9.50 -4.25 14.59
CA PHE A 158 9.41 -4.63 16.01
C PHE A 158 10.70 -5.34 16.40
N ALA A 159 11.32 -4.92 17.49
CA ALA A 159 12.51 -5.57 18.03
C ALA A 159 12.10 -6.61 19.09
N ASP A 160 12.87 -7.69 19.20
CA ASP A 160 12.71 -8.74 20.21
C ASP A 160 11.36 -9.46 20.15
N GLU A 161 10.80 -9.58 18.94
CA GLU A 161 9.52 -10.25 18.68
C GLU A 161 9.70 -11.32 17.60
N PRO A 162 9.23 -12.56 17.82
CA PRO A 162 8.50 -13.06 19.00
C PRO A 162 9.36 -13.34 20.25
N GLU A 163 10.69 -13.30 20.11
CA GLU A 163 11.62 -13.55 21.22
C GLU A 163 12.86 -12.67 21.09
N HIS A 164 13.63 -12.57 22.18
CA HIS A 164 14.83 -11.74 22.24
C HIS A 164 15.82 -12.09 21.12
N GLY A 165 16.29 -11.06 20.40
CA GLY A 165 17.20 -11.17 19.28
C GLY A 165 16.54 -11.31 17.91
N LEU A 166 15.23 -11.59 17.85
CA LEU A 166 14.49 -11.60 16.58
C LEU A 166 13.94 -10.21 16.24
N VAL A 167 13.74 -9.96 14.95
CA VAL A 167 13.13 -8.74 14.43
C VAL A 167 11.93 -9.12 13.56
N THR A 168 10.77 -8.58 13.91
CA THR A 168 9.55 -8.73 13.09
C THR A 168 9.34 -7.48 12.25
N TYR A 169 9.00 -7.67 10.98
CA TYR A 169 8.53 -6.63 10.08
C TYR A 169 7.09 -6.92 9.70
N ALA A 170 6.22 -5.91 9.72
CA ALA A 170 4.82 -6.06 9.32
C ALA A 170 4.37 -4.90 8.45
N SER A 171 3.52 -5.17 7.46
CA SER A 171 2.90 -4.11 6.67
C SER A 171 1.88 -3.31 7.52
N LEU A 172 1.67 -2.06 7.13
CA LEU A 172 0.62 -1.20 7.63
C LEU A 172 -0.14 -0.62 6.44
N GLY A 173 -1.35 -1.10 6.20
CA GLY A 173 -2.26 -0.56 5.20
C GLY A 173 -2.77 -1.58 4.19
N LEU A 174 -2.22 -2.81 4.14
CA LEU A 174 -2.80 -3.86 3.29
C LEU A 174 -4.23 -4.18 3.74
N SER A 175 -4.52 -4.01 5.02
CA SER A 175 -5.87 -4.15 5.58
C SER A 175 -6.92 -3.21 4.96
N ASN A 176 -6.52 -2.12 4.29
CA ASN A 176 -7.44 -1.28 3.53
C ASN A 176 -7.94 -1.93 2.24
N VAL A 177 -7.28 -2.97 1.74
CA VAL A 177 -7.78 -3.78 0.62
C VAL A 177 -9.02 -4.53 1.09
N GLU A 178 -10.11 -4.37 0.34
CA GLU A 178 -11.35 -5.10 0.56
C GLU A 178 -11.45 -6.24 -0.46
N TRP A 179 -11.95 -7.37 0.01
CA TRP A 179 -12.05 -8.59 -0.77
C TRP A 179 -13.51 -8.84 -1.17
N PRO A 180 -13.81 -9.15 -2.45
CA PRO A 180 -15.18 -9.28 -2.93
C PRO A 180 -16.05 -10.32 -2.21
N ASP A 181 -15.43 -11.33 -1.61
CA ASP A 181 -16.08 -12.45 -0.93
C ASP A 181 -16.09 -12.32 0.60
N GLY A 182 -15.74 -11.13 1.12
CA GLY A 182 -15.81 -10.84 2.56
C GLY A 182 -14.76 -11.55 3.41
N ARG A 183 -13.75 -12.19 2.79
CA ARG A 183 -12.63 -12.81 3.52
C ARG A 183 -11.88 -11.77 4.39
N PRO A 184 -11.16 -12.22 5.43
CA PRO A 184 -10.47 -11.31 6.34
C PRO A 184 -9.48 -10.38 5.63
N ARG A 185 -9.41 -9.14 6.10
CA ARG A 185 -8.33 -8.17 5.85
C ARG A 185 -7.03 -8.70 6.44
N LEU A 186 -5.91 -8.30 5.87
CA LEU A 186 -4.60 -8.86 6.19
C LEU A 186 -3.57 -7.76 6.39
N GLU A 187 -2.64 -8.01 7.31
CA GLU A 187 -1.28 -7.50 7.18
C GLU A 187 -0.31 -8.67 6.93
N VAL A 188 0.75 -8.41 6.18
CA VAL A 188 1.83 -9.37 5.91
C VAL A 188 2.95 -9.12 6.90
N LEU A 189 3.47 -10.17 7.51
CA LEU A 189 4.64 -10.11 8.39
C LEU A 189 5.78 -11.04 7.95
N LEU A 190 6.98 -10.74 8.43
CA LEU A 190 8.17 -11.57 8.30
C LEU A 190 9.03 -11.37 9.55
N ALA A 191 9.50 -12.45 10.16
CA ALA A 191 10.55 -12.39 11.19
C ALA A 191 11.92 -12.69 10.60
N THR A 192 12.98 -12.23 11.26
CA THR A 192 14.36 -12.62 10.97
C THR A 192 15.20 -12.61 12.23
N ALA A 193 16.18 -13.50 12.31
CA ALA A 193 17.14 -13.56 13.42
C ALA A 193 18.12 -12.38 13.51
N GLN A 194 18.20 -11.54 12.48
CA GLN A 194 19.07 -10.36 12.46
C GLN A 194 18.37 -9.24 11.70
N ASP A 195 18.56 -7.99 12.14
CA ASP A 195 18.07 -6.83 11.39
C ASP A 195 18.59 -6.86 9.96
N SER A 196 17.68 -6.85 8.99
CA SER A 196 17.97 -7.07 7.58
C SER A 196 17.43 -5.92 6.76
N ALA A 197 18.28 -5.34 5.91
CA ALA A 197 17.86 -4.34 4.94
C ALA A 197 16.87 -4.92 3.88
N ALA A 198 16.90 -6.24 3.64
CA ALA A 198 16.05 -6.91 2.66
C ALA A 198 14.68 -7.29 3.22
N ALA A 199 14.58 -7.61 4.52
CA ALA A 199 13.35 -8.04 5.17
C ALA A 199 12.14 -7.09 4.94
N PRO A 200 12.24 -5.78 5.18
CA PRO A 200 11.11 -4.89 4.94
C PRO A 200 10.77 -4.74 3.46
N TRP A 201 11.74 -4.92 2.55
CA TRP A 201 11.49 -4.94 1.10
C TRP A 201 10.73 -6.20 0.67
N ILE A 202 10.97 -7.35 1.30
CA ILE A 202 10.20 -8.58 1.07
C ILE A 202 8.74 -8.36 1.46
N VAL A 203 8.50 -7.80 2.65
CA VAL A 203 7.14 -7.47 3.12
C VAL A 203 6.47 -6.47 2.18
N ALA A 204 7.14 -5.38 1.83
CA ALA A 204 6.61 -4.39 0.89
C ALA A 204 6.29 -5.00 -0.48
N ASN A 205 7.18 -5.82 -1.03
CA ASN A 205 6.96 -6.45 -2.33
C ASN A 205 5.85 -7.50 -2.30
N ALA A 206 5.67 -8.23 -1.19
CA ALA A 206 4.52 -9.10 -0.99
C ALA A 206 3.20 -8.31 -1.08
N VAL A 207 3.15 -7.17 -0.39
CA VAL A 207 1.99 -6.27 -0.42
C VAL A 207 1.73 -5.73 -1.82
N PHE A 208 2.78 -5.28 -2.54
CA PHE A 208 2.63 -4.79 -3.91
C PHE A 208 2.17 -5.89 -4.88
N HIS A 209 2.72 -7.10 -4.76
CA HIS A 209 2.26 -8.24 -5.55
C HIS A 209 0.77 -8.52 -5.33
N VAL A 210 0.30 -8.48 -4.08
CA VAL A 210 -1.12 -8.61 -3.75
C VAL A 210 -1.96 -7.52 -4.43
N MET A 211 -1.49 -6.27 -4.39
CA MET A 211 -2.19 -5.14 -5.02
C MET A 211 -2.26 -5.26 -6.55
N ASP A 212 -1.19 -5.73 -7.19
CA ASP A 212 -1.08 -5.78 -8.64
C ASP A 212 -1.83 -6.98 -9.24
N SER A 213 -1.89 -8.10 -8.52
CA SER A 213 -2.49 -9.35 -9.02
C SER A 213 -3.89 -9.63 -8.48
N GLY A 214 -4.31 -8.96 -7.39
CA GLY A 214 -5.50 -9.34 -6.65
C GLY A 214 -5.37 -10.69 -5.92
N PHE A 215 -4.16 -11.23 -5.82
CA PHE A 215 -3.86 -12.46 -5.11
C PHE A 215 -4.12 -12.31 -3.62
N TYR A 216 -4.82 -13.28 -3.03
CA TYR A 216 -4.99 -13.36 -1.58
C TYR A 216 -3.92 -14.29 -0.97
N PRO A 217 -3.04 -13.79 -0.10
CA PRO A 217 -1.96 -14.56 0.50
C PRO A 217 -2.44 -15.48 1.64
N ALA A 218 -3.31 -16.43 1.31
CA ALA A 218 -3.77 -17.45 2.24
C ALA A 218 -2.60 -18.34 2.71
N PRO A 219 -2.64 -18.88 3.94
CA PRO A 219 -1.70 -19.91 4.37
C PRO A 219 -1.67 -21.09 3.39
N GLY A 220 -0.49 -21.61 3.09
CA GLY A 220 -0.29 -22.70 2.11
C GLY A 220 0.02 -22.24 0.69
N THR A 221 -0.13 -20.94 0.40
CA THR A 221 0.08 -20.40 -0.94
C THR A 221 1.54 -20.06 -1.22
N MET A 222 1.90 -20.02 -2.50
CA MET A 222 3.26 -19.83 -2.98
C MET A 222 3.27 -18.78 -4.11
N VAL A 223 4.21 -17.85 -4.05
CA VAL A 223 4.47 -16.87 -5.10
C VAL A 223 5.90 -17.04 -5.61
N ARG A 224 6.02 -17.36 -6.89
CA ARG A 224 7.31 -17.50 -7.57
C ARG A 224 7.93 -16.12 -7.76
N ASP A 225 9.25 -16.07 -7.63
CA ASP A 225 10.11 -14.90 -7.89
C ASP A 225 9.81 -13.62 -7.07
N LEU A 226 9.00 -13.71 -6.01
CA LEU A 226 8.65 -12.57 -5.15
C LEU A 226 9.90 -11.90 -4.55
N VAL A 227 10.90 -12.68 -4.17
CA VAL A 227 12.15 -12.16 -3.58
C VAL A 227 13.21 -11.94 -4.67
N ALA A 228 13.12 -12.63 -5.81
CA ALA A 228 14.03 -12.39 -6.93
C ALA A 228 13.91 -10.95 -7.46
N VAL A 229 12.67 -10.43 -7.58
CA VAL A 229 12.38 -9.11 -8.15
C VAL A 229 12.93 -7.94 -7.31
N ILE A 230 13.12 -8.11 -6.00
CA ILE A 230 13.67 -7.04 -5.15
C ILE A 230 15.19 -6.87 -5.30
N ASN A 231 15.85 -7.79 -6.02
CA ASN A 231 17.28 -7.76 -6.34
C ASN A 231 18.21 -7.61 -5.11
N ALA A 232 17.92 -8.34 -4.03
CA ALA A 232 18.67 -8.35 -2.77
C ALA A 232 19.95 -9.24 -2.82
N GLY A 233 20.65 -9.26 -3.96
CA GLY A 233 21.93 -9.97 -4.10
C GLY A 233 21.84 -11.48 -3.95
N GLU A 234 22.63 -12.06 -3.04
CA GLU A 234 22.69 -13.52 -2.83
C GLU A 234 21.35 -14.09 -2.34
N LEU A 235 20.63 -13.33 -1.50
CA LEU A 235 19.31 -13.72 -0.98
C LEU A 235 18.34 -14.02 -2.12
N SER A 236 18.24 -13.10 -3.09
CA SER A 236 17.37 -13.23 -4.27
C SER A 236 17.72 -14.42 -5.17
N ARG A 237 18.94 -14.97 -5.07
CA ARG A 237 19.34 -16.18 -5.82
C ARG A 237 19.06 -17.46 -5.05
N ARG A 238 19.24 -17.43 -3.74
CA ARG A 238 19.09 -18.61 -2.86
C ARG A 238 17.65 -18.87 -2.47
N LEU A 239 16.92 -17.81 -2.12
CA LEU A 239 15.53 -17.84 -1.68
C LEU A 239 14.68 -16.92 -2.59
N PRO A 240 14.61 -17.18 -3.91
CA PRO A 240 13.97 -16.29 -4.88
C PRO A 240 12.45 -16.19 -4.73
N HIS A 241 11.81 -17.14 -4.06
CA HIS A 241 10.36 -17.26 -4.01
C HIS A 241 9.82 -16.98 -2.60
N ALA A 242 8.51 -16.98 -2.45
CA ALA A 242 7.86 -16.75 -1.16
C ALA A 242 6.70 -17.70 -0.91
N TYR A 243 6.69 -18.30 0.27
CA TYR A 243 5.60 -19.11 0.80
C TYR A 243 4.85 -18.32 1.88
N PHE A 244 3.52 -18.41 1.90
CA PHE A 244 2.68 -17.75 2.90
C PHE A 244 2.16 -18.76 3.91
N THR A 245 2.27 -18.46 5.20
CA THR A 245 1.81 -19.31 6.31
C THR A 245 1.32 -18.46 7.48
N VAL A 246 1.00 -19.07 8.61
CA VAL A 246 0.58 -18.37 9.83
C VAL A 246 1.75 -18.12 10.78
N PRO A 247 1.76 -17.00 11.54
CA PRO A 247 2.80 -16.66 12.52
C PRO A 247 2.69 -17.49 13.82
N LYS A 248 2.80 -18.82 13.73
CA LYS A 248 2.55 -19.74 14.88
C LYS A 248 3.44 -19.43 16.10
N ARG A 249 4.67 -18.93 15.87
CA ARG A 249 5.66 -18.65 16.93
C ARG A 249 5.28 -17.51 17.86
N TRP A 250 4.47 -16.56 17.41
CA TRP A 250 4.09 -15.41 18.22
C TRP A 250 2.99 -15.76 19.23
N GLY A 251 2.43 -16.98 19.20
CA GLY A 251 1.36 -17.38 20.11
C GLY A 251 0.08 -16.53 19.97
N LEU A 252 -0.09 -15.85 18.84
CA LEU A 252 -1.20 -14.94 18.61
C LEU A 252 -2.51 -15.71 18.42
N ARG A 253 -3.58 -15.18 19.02
CA ARG A 253 -4.94 -15.55 18.65
C ARG A 253 -5.31 -14.76 17.39
N LEU A 254 -5.56 -15.47 16.30
CA LEU A 254 -6.01 -14.90 15.03
C LEU A 254 -7.49 -15.21 14.78
N PRO A 255 -8.26 -14.28 14.18
CA PRO A 255 -7.85 -12.94 13.72
C PRO A 255 -7.51 -12.00 14.89
N LEU A 256 -6.75 -10.93 14.62
CA LEU A 256 -6.45 -9.89 15.62
C LEU A 256 -7.71 -9.09 16.00
N ASP A 257 -8.66 -8.99 15.07
CA ASP A 257 -9.95 -8.36 15.24
C ASP A 257 -11.02 -9.13 14.47
N GLU A 258 -12.18 -9.34 15.09
CA GLU A 258 -13.27 -10.17 14.53
C GLU A 258 -14.08 -9.44 13.44
N GLY A 259 -13.93 -8.12 13.26
CA GLY A 259 -14.48 -7.36 12.13
C GLY A 259 -15.75 -6.54 12.40
N PRO A 260 -16.55 -6.19 11.36
CA PRO A 260 -16.54 -6.75 9.98
C PRO A 260 -15.78 -5.92 8.91
N PRO A 261 -15.07 -6.56 7.95
CA PRO A 261 -14.52 -7.92 8.00
C PRO A 261 -13.33 -7.98 8.99
N ALA A 262 -13.03 -9.18 9.47
CA ALA A 262 -11.95 -9.43 10.42
C ALA A 262 -10.59 -8.92 9.90
N ILE A 263 -9.68 -8.56 10.80
CA ILE A 263 -8.27 -8.25 10.48
C ILE A 263 -7.41 -9.38 11.03
N THR A 264 -6.70 -10.08 10.15
CA THR A 264 -5.79 -11.19 10.50
C THR A 264 -4.38 -10.96 9.97
N LEU A 265 -3.50 -11.91 10.22
CA LEU A 265 -2.10 -11.88 9.82
C LEU A 265 -1.74 -13.07 8.93
N THR A 266 -0.86 -12.82 7.96
CA THR A 266 -0.17 -13.85 7.19
C THR A 266 1.33 -13.61 7.28
N MET A 267 2.13 -14.68 7.30
CA MET A 267 3.58 -14.63 7.35
C MET A 267 4.16 -15.00 6.00
N VAL A 268 5.00 -14.13 5.44
CA VAL A 268 5.78 -14.41 4.23
C VAL A 268 7.12 -15.02 4.61
N VAL A 269 7.44 -16.16 4.02
CA VAL A 269 8.67 -16.94 4.23
C VAL A 269 9.39 -17.05 2.89
N PRO A 270 10.60 -16.45 2.74
CA PRO A 270 11.42 -16.67 1.55
C PRO A 270 11.81 -18.14 1.41
N VAL A 271 11.69 -18.69 0.20
CA VAL A 271 11.97 -20.11 -0.09
C VAL A 271 12.83 -20.31 -1.32
N SER A 272 13.57 -21.42 -1.32
CA SER A 272 14.46 -21.83 -2.40
C SER A 272 13.69 -22.39 -3.60
N GLU A 273 14.37 -22.51 -4.75
CA GLU A 273 13.80 -23.24 -5.91
C GLU A 273 13.49 -24.71 -5.55
N ALA A 274 14.35 -25.37 -4.77
CA ALA A 274 14.13 -26.75 -4.35
C ALA A 274 12.87 -26.90 -3.47
N GLU A 275 12.65 -25.95 -2.55
CA GLU A 275 11.46 -25.91 -1.71
C GLU A 275 10.20 -25.61 -2.52
N TYR A 276 10.28 -24.72 -3.52
CA TYR A 276 9.19 -24.48 -4.46
C TYR A 276 8.82 -25.74 -5.25
N GLN A 277 9.81 -26.45 -5.81
CA GLN A 277 9.57 -27.70 -6.54
C GLN A 277 9.01 -28.79 -5.61
N TYR A 278 9.49 -28.87 -4.38
CA TYR A 278 8.98 -29.81 -3.38
C TYR A 278 7.52 -29.51 -3.02
N TRP A 279 7.17 -28.26 -2.75
CA TRP A 279 5.79 -27.82 -2.51
C TRP A 279 4.89 -28.14 -3.70
N LYS A 280 5.36 -27.88 -4.92
CA LYS A 280 4.62 -28.19 -6.15
C LYS A 280 4.33 -29.69 -6.30
N ALA A 281 5.26 -30.55 -5.86
CA ALA A 281 5.13 -32.00 -5.97
C ALA A 281 4.37 -32.66 -4.81
N HIS A 282 4.44 -32.09 -3.59
CA HIS A 282 3.97 -32.75 -2.36
C HIS A 282 2.91 -31.96 -1.58
N GLY A 283 2.63 -30.71 -1.96
CA GLY A 283 1.69 -29.82 -1.29
C GLY A 283 2.29 -29.02 -0.12
N ASP A 284 1.47 -28.15 0.45
CA ASP A 284 1.77 -27.23 1.54
C ASP A 284 2.06 -27.96 2.86
N GLN A 285 1.22 -28.92 3.25
CA GLN A 285 1.41 -29.67 4.51
C GLN A 285 2.77 -30.37 4.59
N ALA A 286 3.22 -30.94 3.45
CA ALA A 286 4.51 -31.60 3.36
C ALA A 286 5.68 -30.62 3.51
N LEU A 287 5.57 -29.41 2.95
CA LEU A 287 6.59 -28.36 3.11
C LEU A 287 6.58 -27.81 4.55
N GLU A 288 5.41 -27.59 5.16
CA GLU A 288 5.33 -27.15 6.56
C GLU A 288 5.96 -28.15 7.52
N ALA A 289 5.81 -29.45 7.27
CA ALA A 289 6.47 -30.49 8.07
C ALA A 289 8.01 -30.41 7.96
N ARG A 290 8.55 -30.04 6.79
CA ARG A 290 9.99 -29.80 6.61
C ARG A 290 10.46 -28.58 7.39
N PHE A 291 9.69 -27.49 7.37
CA PHE A 291 9.99 -26.31 8.17
C PHE A 291 9.95 -26.59 9.67
N ALA A 292 8.99 -27.37 10.15
CA ALA A 292 8.89 -27.73 11.57
C ALA A 292 10.01 -28.67 12.05
N GLY A 293 10.51 -29.54 11.16
CA GLY A 293 11.60 -30.47 11.47
C GLY A 293 13.01 -29.90 11.31
N ALA A 294 13.16 -28.72 10.71
CA ALA A 294 14.45 -28.08 10.51
C ALA A 294 14.95 -27.41 11.79
N THR A 295 16.23 -27.58 12.10
CA THR A 295 16.90 -26.87 13.21
C THR A 295 17.09 -25.37 12.92
N MET A 296 16.95 -24.95 11.65
CA MET A 296 17.05 -23.56 11.20
C MET A 296 15.68 -22.92 11.04
N GLU A 297 15.57 -21.67 11.48
CA GLU A 297 14.36 -20.88 11.37
C GLU A 297 14.01 -20.60 9.90
N PRO A 298 12.80 -20.92 9.41
CA PRO A 298 12.38 -20.61 8.03
C PRO A 298 12.47 -19.12 7.67
N ALA A 299 12.41 -18.26 8.68
CA ALA A 299 12.50 -16.82 8.60
C ALA A 299 13.97 -16.29 8.67
N ASP A 300 14.96 -17.16 8.94
CA ASP A 300 16.37 -16.79 8.77
C ASP A 300 16.70 -16.65 7.28
N LEU A 301 16.94 -15.41 6.85
CA LEU A 301 17.29 -15.10 5.46
C LEU A 301 18.64 -15.70 5.01
N LYS A 302 19.45 -16.20 5.93
CA LYS A 302 20.73 -16.89 5.65
C LYS A 302 20.61 -18.41 5.64
N ARG A 303 19.42 -18.97 5.91
CA ARG A 303 19.21 -20.42 5.98
C ARG A 303 19.44 -21.12 4.64
N ALA A 304 19.87 -22.38 4.71
CA ALA A 304 19.84 -23.27 3.56
C ALA A 304 18.42 -23.82 3.31
N SER A 305 18.25 -24.48 2.17
CA SER A 305 17.04 -25.25 1.84
C SER A 305 16.77 -26.31 2.91
N VAL A 306 15.49 -26.53 3.26
CA VAL A 306 15.04 -27.64 4.12
C VAL A 306 14.73 -28.93 3.33
N VAL A 307 14.87 -28.85 2.01
CA VAL A 307 14.75 -29.95 1.03
C VAL A 307 16.12 -30.25 0.45
#